data_AF-A0A952V6X2-F1
#
_entry.id   AF-A0A952V6X2-F1
#
_cell.length_a   1.000
_cell.length_b   1.000
_cell.length_c   1.000
_cell.angle_alpha   90.00
_cell.angle_beta   90.00
_cell.angle_gamma   90.00
#
_symmetry.space_group_name_H-M   'P 1'
#
loop_
_entity.id
_entity.type
_entity.pdbx_description
1 polymer ?
#
loop_
_entity_poly.entity_id
_entity_poly.type
_entity_poly.pdbx_seq_one_letter_code
_entity_poly.pdbx_strand_id
1 'polypeptide(L)'
;MREISVDEVPEIPVSHTIGEAMRILWNDPSLFIRYWNYKGAIFSGVLRAPIFFATYLIGKETLRLAILAATVQFVFRFFFAGVGGALIQAFRRVEPPWKALLTIMVLVPTISHFFEFLLQAGFGYLTATQDQTSGAILRSVCVSIISALFTLFAMRRGVMIVGEAESKSLISDISKLPLVIFHFVAFIPNEVSYMLRRGAYLGALLIIAGFGIFSQLLVWAITNKPFWTYGGGKEIAFVKYWGVDGMILLVLAVITSSVVFEAQRGKHKEHQ
;
A
#
# COMPACT_ATOMS: atom_id res chain seq x y z
N MET A 1 16.35 22.27 4.78
CA MET A 1 16.76 20.86 4.99
C MET A 1 17.60 20.50 3.76
N ARG A 2 18.94 20.49 3.87
CA ARG A 2 19.78 20.03 2.76
C ARG A 2 19.51 18.53 2.61
N GLU A 3 18.91 18.13 1.50
CA GLU A 3 18.81 16.70 1.15
C GLU A 3 20.23 16.14 1.18
N ILE A 4 20.40 15.00 1.86
CA ILE A 4 21.67 14.28 1.95
C ILE A 4 22.18 14.13 0.52
N SER A 5 23.25 14.84 0.20
CA SER A 5 23.82 14.90 -1.14
C SER A 5 24.26 13.51 -1.56
N VAL A 6 23.87 13.14 -2.78
CA VAL A 6 24.08 11.84 -3.45
C VAL A 6 25.53 11.33 -3.34
N ASP A 7 26.48 12.23 -3.14
CA ASP A 7 27.92 11.94 -3.16
C ASP A 7 28.46 11.20 -1.92
N GLU A 8 27.69 11.05 -0.83
CA GLU A 8 28.17 10.45 0.43
C GLU A 8 27.71 9.00 0.69
N VAL A 9 26.78 8.46 -0.11
CA VAL A 9 26.21 7.11 0.14
C VAL A 9 26.66 6.13 -0.96
N PRO A 10 27.46 5.10 -0.64
CA PRO A 10 27.90 4.12 -1.64
C PRO A 10 26.69 3.37 -2.20
N GLU A 11 26.55 3.30 -3.53
CA GLU A 11 25.38 2.71 -4.21
C GLU A 11 25.06 1.30 -3.71
N ILE A 12 23.77 1.01 -3.47
CA ILE A 12 23.31 -0.35 -3.18
C ILE A 12 23.66 -1.25 -4.37
N PRO A 13 24.34 -2.39 -4.16
CA PRO A 13 24.57 -3.36 -5.23
C PRO A 13 23.24 -3.77 -5.85
N VAL A 14 23.15 -3.71 -7.17
CA VAL A 14 21.92 -4.05 -7.89
C VAL A 14 21.60 -5.52 -7.69
N SER A 15 20.50 -5.81 -6.99
CA SER A 15 20.01 -7.19 -6.83
C SER A 15 18.89 -7.49 -7.81
N HIS A 16 19.07 -8.53 -8.61
CA HIS A 16 18.03 -9.02 -9.52
C HIS A 16 17.24 -10.19 -8.92
N THR A 17 17.74 -10.81 -7.85
CA THR A 17 17.08 -11.94 -7.20
C THR A 17 16.70 -11.64 -5.74
N ILE A 18 15.70 -12.37 -5.22
CA ILE A 18 15.29 -12.27 -3.80
C ILE A 18 16.44 -12.64 -2.86
N GLY A 19 17.20 -13.69 -3.19
CA GLY A 19 18.28 -14.20 -2.35
C GLY A 19 19.42 -13.19 -2.21
N GLU A 20 19.79 -12.51 -3.30
CA GLU A 20 20.79 -11.43 -3.27
C GLU A 20 20.30 -10.24 -2.45
N ALA A 21 19.05 -9.79 -2.68
CA ALA A 21 18.47 -8.68 -1.92
C ALA A 21 18.49 -8.96 -0.41
N MET A 22 18.08 -10.17 0.00
CA MET A 22 18.12 -10.59 1.40
C MET A 22 19.54 -10.71 1.94
N ARG A 23 20.47 -11.28 1.16
CA ARG A 23 21.87 -11.44 1.57
C ARG A 23 22.55 -10.09 1.77
N ILE A 24 22.29 -9.11 0.90
CA ILE A 24 22.81 -7.74 1.03
C ILE A 24 22.32 -7.11 2.34
N LEU A 25 21.01 -7.18 2.60
CA LEU A 25 20.43 -6.63 3.83
C LEU A 25 20.92 -7.34 5.10
N TRP A 26 21.16 -8.64 5.02
CA TRP A 26 21.67 -9.43 6.15
C TRP A 26 23.15 -9.14 6.45
N ASN A 27 23.96 -9.00 5.40
CA ASN A 27 25.40 -8.74 5.54
C ASN A 27 25.71 -7.30 5.94
N ASP A 28 24.85 -6.34 5.58
CA ASP A 28 24.99 -4.94 5.97
C ASP A 28 23.65 -4.36 6.48
N PRO A 29 23.31 -4.57 7.77
CA PRO A 29 22.10 -4.01 8.35
C PRO A 29 22.14 -2.47 8.45
N SER A 30 23.32 -1.85 8.30
CA SER A 30 23.44 -0.38 8.30
C SER A 30 22.73 0.26 7.11
N LEU A 31 22.45 -0.52 6.06
CA LEU A 31 21.65 -0.11 4.90
C LEU A 31 20.25 0.36 5.31
N PHE A 32 19.63 -0.21 6.35
CA PHE A 32 18.32 0.25 6.83
C PHE A 32 18.35 1.66 7.41
N ILE A 33 19.49 2.09 7.96
CA ILE A 33 19.69 3.43 8.51
C ILE A 33 20.08 4.40 7.38
N ARG A 34 21.01 3.98 6.52
CA ARG A 34 21.50 4.81 5.40
C ARG A 34 20.42 5.12 4.37
N TYR A 35 19.61 4.12 4.03
CA TYR A 35 18.52 4.22 3.06
C TYR A 35 17.15 4.35 3.73
N TRP A 36 17.13 4.74 5.01
CA TRP A 36 15.90 4.92 5.74
C TRP A 36 15.01 5.91 4.98
N ASN A 37 13.85 5.41 4.52
CA ASN A 37 13.05 6.13 3.55
C ASN A 37 12.22 7.23 4.22
N TYR A 38 12.82 8.40 4.41
CA TYR A 38 12.17 9.53 5.06
C TYR A 38 10.92 10.02 4.30
N LYS A 39 10.91 9.90 2.96
CA LYS A 39 9.76 10.29 2.13
C LYS A 39 8.54 9.42 2.45
N GLY A 40 8.74 8.11 2.45
CA GLY A 40 7.72 7.14 2.84
C GLY A 40 7.29 7.29 4.30
N ALA A 41 8.23 7.58 5.21
CA ALA A 41 7.95 7.82 6.62
C ALA A 41 7.06 9.05 6.84
N ILE A 42 7.39 10.19 6.21
CA ILE A 42 6.60 11.42 6.28
C ILE A 42 5.21 11.18 5.69
N PHE A 43 5.11 10.58 4.50
CA PHE A 43 3.83 10.29 3.87
C PHE A 43 2.95 9.36 4.72
N SER A 44 3.54 8.29 5.25
CA SER A 44 2.86 7.35 6.13
C SER A 44 2.36 8.03 7.40
N GLY A 45 3.21 8.83 8.05
CA GLY A 45 2.87 9.56 9.26
C GLY A 45 1.77 10.60 9.06
N VAL A 46 1.92 11.45 8.04
CA VAL A 46 0.97 12.55 7.74
C VAL A 46 -0.39 12.03 7.30
N LEU A 47 -0.44 10.97 6.48
CA LEU A 47 -1.72 10.41 6.02
C LEU A 47 -2.45 9.63 7.13
N ARG A 48 -1.73 9.01 8.07
CA ARG A 48 -2.34 8.12 9.08
C ARG A 48 -2.61 8.80 10.42
N ALA A 49 -1.81 9.78 10.86
CA ALA A 49 -2.04 10.46 12.13
C ALA A 49 -3.45 11.07 12.27
N PRO A 50 -4.03 11.72 11.24
CA PRO A 50 -5.39 12.23 11.31
C PRO A 50 -6.44 11.12 11.46
N ILE A 51 -6.21 9.95 10.86
CA ILE A 51 -7.11 8.79 10.93
C ILE A 51 -7.16 8.26 12.36
N PHE A 52 -6.00 8.09 13.01
CA PHE A 52 -5.95 7.63 14.40
C PHE A 52 -6.59 8.65 15.33
N PHE A 53 -6.27 9.94 15.17
CA PHE A 53 -6.87 11.00 15.96
C PHE A 53 -8.41 11.01 15.85
N ALA A 54 -8.95 10.93 14.63
CA ALA A 54 -10.39 10.86 14.39
C ALA A 54 -11.02 9.60 15.00
N THR A 55 -10.36 8.45 14.89
CA THR A 55 -10.86 7.17 15.42
C THR A 55 -11.03 7.22 16.94
N TYR A 56 -10.04 7.77 17.67
CA TYR A 56 -10.12 7.90 19.13
C TYR A 56 -11.13 8.95 19.60
N LEU A 57 -11.30 10.04 18.86
CA LEU A 57 -12.35 11.04 19.14
C LEU A 57 -13.76 10.45 18.97
N ILE A 58 -13.97 9.66 17.92
CA ILE A 58 -15.27 8.99 17.66
C ILE A 58 -15.53 7.89 18.71
N GLY A 59 -14.47 7.25 19.21
CA GLY A 59 -14.54 6.24 20.28
C GLY A 59 -14.93 6.78 21.68
N LYS A 60 -15.18 8.10 21.82
CA LYS A 60 -15.52 8.78 23.09
C LYS A 60 -14.45 8.64 24.18
N GLU A 61 -13.18 8.48 23.82
CA GLU A 61 -12.09 8.51 24.79
C GLU A 61 -11.70 9.94 25.18
N THR A 62 -11.01 10.09 26.32
CA THR A 62 -10.51 11.39 26.78
C THR A 62 -9.49 11.95 25.78
N LEU A 63 -9.56 13.25 25.47
CA LEU A 63 -8.67 13.92 24.50
C LEU A 63 -7.17 13.66 24.75
N ARG A 64 -6.75 13.53 26.02
CA ARG A 64 -5.37 13.18 26.39
C ARG A 64 -4.96 11.79 25.91
N LEU A 65 -5.84 10.79 26.04
CA LEU A 65 -5.58 9.42 25.59
C LEU A 65 -5.54 9.35 24.06
N ALA A 66 -6.44 10.07 23.38
CA ALA A 66 -6.46 10.16 21.92
C ALA A 66 -5.16 10.75 21.34
N ILE A 67 -4.66 11.85 21.93
CA ILE A 67 -3.40 12.48 21.51
C ILE A 67 -2.20 11.56 21.78
N LEU A 68 -2.17 10.91 22.95
CA LEU A 68 -1.07 10.03 23.33
C LEU A 68 -1.03 8.78 22.43
N ALA A 69 -2.17 8.15 22.18
CA ALA A 69 -2.28 7.01 21.26
C ALA A 69 -1.91 7.39 19.82
N ALA A 70 -2.40 8.53 19.32
CA ALA A 70 -2.04 9.04 18.00
C ALA A 70 -0.54 9.34 17.87
N THR A 71 0.09 9.86 18.93
CA THR A 71 1.53 10.16 18.96
C THR A 71 2.36 8.88 18.97
N VAL A 72 2.02 7.91 19.82
CA VAL A 72 2.70 6.60 19.86
C VAL A 72 2.60 5.91 18.50
N GLN A 73 1.41 5.90 17.90
CA GLN A 73 1.21 5.35 16.55
C GLN A 73 1.98 6.13 15.49
N PHE A 74 2.01 7.46 15.55
CA PHE A 74 2.79 8.26 14.61
C PHE A 74 4.28 7.94 14.70
N VAL A 75 4.86 7.93 15.91
CA VAL A 75 6.28 7.64 16.14
C VAL A 75 6.61 6.23 15.66
N PHE A 76 5.84 5.24 16.10
CA PHE A 76 6.02 3.85 15.66
C PHE A 76 5.97 3.75 14.13
N ARG A 77 4.92 4.29 13.50
CA ARG A 77 4.74 4.21 12.05
C ARG A 77 5.74 5.03 11.27
N PHE A 78 6.21 6.15 11.79
CA PHE A 78 7.23 6.97 11.15
C PHE A 78 8.52 6.15 11.00
N PHE A 79 9.04 5.59 12.10
CA PHE A 79 10.25 4.77 12.08
C PHE A 79 10.07 3.49 11.26
N PHE A 80 8.98 2.75 11.48
CA PHE A 80 8.73 1.49 10.77
C PHE A 80 8.46 1.69 9.28
N ALA A 81 7.78 2.77 8.87
CA ALA A 81 7.56 3.04 7.46
C ALA A 81 8.85 3.41 6.73
N GLY A 82 9.81 4.07 7.38
CA GLY A 82 11.12 4.32 6.76
C GLY A 82 11.97 3.06 6.63
N VAL A 83 11.94 2.16 7.62
CA VAL A 83 12.59 0.83 7.53
C VAL A 83 11.91 -0.05 6.48
N GLY A 84 10.58 -0.09 6.48
CA GLY A 84 9.79 -0.78 5.47
C GLY A 84 10.02 -0.21 4.07
N GLY A 85 10.16 1.11 3.93
CA GLY A 85 10.52 1.76 2.68
C GLY A 85 11.92 1.40 2.19
N ALA A 86 12.90 1.32 3.09
CA ALA A 86 14.26 0.86 2.75
C ALA A 86 14.26 -0.61 2.28
N LEU A 87 13.49 -1.47 2.96
CA LEU A 87 13.28 -2.86 2.57
C LEU A 87 12.65 -2.95 1.17
N ILE A 88 11.57 -2.20 0.91
CA ILE A 88 10.91 -2.19 -0.40
C ILE A 88 11.85 -1.65 -1.48
N GLN A 89 12.67 -0.65 -1.14
CA GLN A 89 13.65 -0.07 -2.05
C GLN A 89 14.70 -1.10 -2.49
N ALA A 90 15.20 -1.94 -1.57
CA ALA A 90 16.12 -3.03 -1.90
C ALA A 90 15.49 -4.06 -2.85
N PHE A 91 14.20 -4.33 -2.71
CA PHE A 91 13.47 -5.28 -3.57
C PHE A 91 12.96 -4.67 -4.89
N ARG A 92 13.18 -3.37 -5.13
CA ARG A 92 12.56 -2.68 -6.27
C ARG A 92 13.04 -3.19 -7.63
N ARG A 93 14.30 -3.64 -7.71
CA ARG A 93 14.95 -4.14 -8.94
C ARG A 93 14.90 -5.66 -9.11
N VAL A 94 14.27 -6.39 -8.18
CA VAL A 94 14.14 -7.84 -8.24
C VAL A 94 13.26 -8.26 -9.43
N GLU A 95 13.74 -9.26 -10.17
CA GLU A 95 13.06 -9.89 -11.28
C GLU A 95 12.81 -11.39 -11.02
N PRO A 96 11.68 -11.94 -11.50
CA PRO A 96 10.54 -11.25 -12.12
C PRO A 96 9.72 -10.38 -11.14
N PRO A 97 9.01 -9.35 -11.62
CA PRO A 97 8.28 -8.38 -10.78
C PRO A 97 7.29 -8.98 -9.78
N TRP A 98 6.59 -10.05 -10.17
CA TRP A 98 5.59 -10.70 -9.32
C TRP A 98 6.20 -11.34 -8.07
N LYS A 99 7.46 -11.80 -8.14
CA LYS A 99 8.18 -12.34 -6.98
C LYS A 99 8.44 -11.24 -5.95
N ALA A 100 8.92 -10.08 -6.41
CA ALA A 100 9.13 -8.92 -5.54
C ALA A 100 7.82 -8.46 -4.88
N LEU A 101 6.73 -8.41 -5.65
CA LEU A 101 5.40 -8.06 -5.14
C LEU A 101 4.94 -9.02 -4.05
N LEU A 102 4.97 -10.35 -4.30
CA LEU A 102 4.56 -11.34 -3.32
C LEU A 102 5.43 -11.32 -2.06
N THR A 103 6.75 -11.21 -2.22
CA THR A 103 7.66 -11.14 -1.07
C THR A 103 7.35 -9.91 -0.21
N ILE A 104 7.19 -8.73 -0.82
CA ILE A 104 6.90 -7.50 -0.09
C ILE A 104 5.50 -7.53 0.56
N MET A 105 4.50 -8.12 -0.11
CA MET A 105 3.15 -8.29 0.44
C MET A 105 3.11 -9.14 1.70
N VAL A 106 4.04 -10.09 1.85
CA VAL A 106 4.12 -10.96 3.04
C VAL A 106 5.10 -10.37 4.05
N LEU A 107 6.32 -10.09 3.62
CA LEU A 107 7.43 -9.70 4.48
C LEU A 107 7.16 -8.39 5.24
N VAL A 108 6.68 -7.35 4.54
CA VAL A 108 6.47 -6.04 5.17
C VAL A 108 5.36 -6.10 6.23
N PRO A 109 4.16 -6.63 5.94
CA PRO A 109 3.13 -6.78 6.97
C PRO A 109 3.56 -7.74 8.09
N THR A 110 4.20 -8.88 7.79
CA THR A 110 4.63 -9.82 8.84
C THR A 110 5.57 -9.15 9.83
N ILE A 111 6.60 -8.44 9.34
CA ILE A 111 7.54 -7.72 10.21
C ILE A 111 6.81 -6.59 10.95
N SER A 112 6.04 -5.76 10.24
CA SER A 112 5.36 -4.61 10.84
C SER A 112 4.36 -5.02 11.93
N HIS A 113 3.58 -6.07 11.70
CA HIS A 113 2.57 -6.52 12.67
C HIS A 113 3.18 -7.34 13.80
N PHE A 114 4.30 -8.03 13.57
CA PHE A 114 5.05 -8.66 14.66
C PHE A 114 5.50 -7.61 15.68
N PHE A 115 6.10 -6.50 15.23
CA PHE A 115 6.49 -5.42 16.12
C PHE A 115 5.31 -4.62 16.68
N GLU A 116 4.24 -4.41 15.91
CA GLU A 116 3.01 -3.78 16.40
C GLU A 116 2.38 -4.60 17.53
N PHE A 117 2.35 -5.92 17.37
CA PHE A 117 1.88 -6.86 18.39
C PHE A 117 2.73 -6.79 19.66
N LEU A 118 4.07 -6.81 19.54
CA LEU A 118 4.96 -6.69 20.70
C LEU A 118 4.76 -5.36 21.44
N LEU A 119 4.61 -4.26 20.70
CA LEU A 119 4.39 -2.94 21.27
C LEU A 119 3.04 -2.86 21.98
N GLN A 120 1.97 -3.37 21.36
CA GLN A 120 0.63 -3.41 21.96
C GLN A 120 0.57 -4.35 23.16
N ALA A 121 1.24 -5.50 23.11
CA ALA A 121 1.33 -6.43 24.24
C ALA A 121 2.06 -5.79 25.42
N GLY A 122 3.19 -5.11 25.18
CA GLY A 122 3.92 -4.37 26.21
C GLY A 122 3.10 -3.22 26.81
N PHE A 123 2.40 -2.45 25.97
CA PHE A 123 1.53 -1.37 26.43
C PHE A 123 0.37 -1.90 27.27
N GLY A 124 -0.33 -2.93 26.79
CA GLY A 124 -1.46 -3.56 27.50
C GLY A 124 -1.05 -4.19 28.84
N TYR A 125 0.16 -4.76 28.93
CA TYR A 125 0.72 -5.25 30.19
C TYR A 125 0.91 -4.11 31.21
N LEU A 126 1.34 -2.93 30.76
CA LEU A 126 1.61 -1.78 31.63
C LEU A 126 0.35 -0.99 32.02
N THR A 127 -0.69 -0.99 31.16
CA THR A 127 -1.88 -0.14 31.36
C THR A 127 -3.14 -0.91 31.74
N ALA A 128 -3.07 -2.25 31.87
CA ALA A 128 -4.19 -3.15 32.17
C ALA A 128 -5.43 -2.95 31.26
N THR A 129 -5.23 -2.38 30.08
CA THR A 129 -6.29 -2.07 29.11
C THR A 129 -6.31 -3.18 28.08
N GLN A 130 -7.20 -4.15 28.29
CA GLN A 130 -7.29 -5.35 27.48
C GLN A 130 -8.57 -5.27 26.65
N ASP A 131 -8.63 -4.42 25.63
CA ASP A 131 -9.79 -4.44 24.75
C ASP A 131 -9.55 -3.93 23.31
N GLN A 132 -10.02 -4.75 22.35
CA GLN A 132 -10.22 -4.48 20.92
C GLN A 132 -9.04 -4.59 19.92
N THR A 133 -8.09 -5.51 20.11
CA THR A 133 -6.95 -5.67 19.18
C THR A 133 -7.27 -6.40 17.87
N SER A 134 -8.20 -7.37 17.85
CA SER A 134 -8.38 -8.28 16.70
C SER A 134 -8.84 -7.58 15.41
N GLY A 135 -9.81 -6.66 15.50
CA GLY A 135 -10.28 -5.87 14.36
C GLY A 135 -9.31 -4.75 13.94
N ALA A 136 -8.44 -4.30 14.85
CA ALA A 136 -7.39 -3.33 14.55
C ALA A 136 -6.26 -3.96 13.72
N ILE A 137 -5.89 -5.21 14.01
CA ILE A 137 -4.85 -5.94 13.28
C ILE A 137 -5.26 -6.15 11.83
N LEU A 138 -6.48 -6.64 11.55
CA LEU A 138 -6.95 -6.85 10.17
C LEU A 138 -6.95 -5.55 9.35
N ARG A 139 -7.44 -4.43 9.94
CA ARG A 139 -7.36 -3.09 9.33
C ARG A 139 -5.92 -2.70 9.00
N SER A 140 -5.03 -2.90 9.98
CA SER A 140 -3.61 -2.60 9.86
C SER A 140 -2.97 -3.41 8.72
N VAL A 141 -3.32 -4.69 8.58
CA VAL A 141 -2.81 -5.59 7.52
C VAL A 141 -3.25 -5.14 6.13
N CYS A 142 -4.55 -4.94 5.92
CA CYS A 142 -5.07 -4.52 4.61
C CYS A 142 -4.45 -3.19 4.16
N VAL A 143 -4.37 -2.22 5.07
CA VAL A 143 -3.76 -0.90 4.81
C VAL A 143 -2.25 -1.02 4.55
N SER A 144 -1.55 -1.94 5.23
CA SER A 144 -0.12 -2.16 5.05
C SER A 144 0.20 -2.82 3.71
N ILE A 145 -0.63 -3.79 3.27
CA ILE A 145 -0.49 -4.43 1.95
C ILE A 145 -0.62 -3.41 0.83
N ILE A 146 -1.68 -2.58 0.83
CA ILE A 146 -1.88 -1.54 -0.19
C ILE A 146 -0.71 -0.56 -0.17
N SER A 147 -0.30 -0.13 1.02
CA SER A 147 0.81 0.80 1.20
C SER A 147 2.12 0.25 0.65
N ALA A 148 2.42 -1.03 0.92
CA ALA A 148 3.65 -1.66 0.47
C ALA A 148 3.67 -1.87 -1.05
N LEU A 149 2.54 -2.30 -1.63
CA LEU A 149 2.35 -2.43 -3.07
C LEU A 149 2.50 -1.10 -3.80
N PHE A 150 1.85 -0.05 -3.31
CA PHE A 150 1.96 1.29 -3.87
C PHE A 150 3.39 1.84 -3.76
N THR A 151 4.05 1.63 -2.62
CA THR A 151 5.44 2.08 -2.41
C THR A 151 6.38 1.41 -3.40
N LEU A 152 6.28 0.09 -3.58
CA LEU A 152 7.06 -0.65 -4.58
C LEU A 152 6.77 -0.16 -6.01
N PHE A 153 5.50 0.09 -6.32
CA PHE A 153 5.05 0.58 -7.62
C PHE A 153 5.55 2.00 -7.94
N ALA A 154 5.59 2.88 -6.94
CA ALA A 154 6.14 4.23 -7.05
C ALA A 154 7.66 4.21 -7.22
N MET A 155 8.36 3.41 -6.40
CA MET A 155 9.82 3.25 -6.48
C MET A 155 10.27 2.67 -7.82
N ARG A 156 9.53 1.70 -8.39
CA ARG A 156 9.81 1.18 -9.74
C ARG A 156 9.63 2.21 -10.86
N ARG A 157 8.95 3.33 -10.58
CA ARG A 157 8.80 4.48 -11.51
C ARG A 157 9.71 5.66 -11.16
N GLY A 158 10.70 5.44 -10.30
CA GLY A 158 11.67 6.48 -9.94
C GLY A 158 11.10 7.56 -9.01
N VAL A 159 10.08 7.23 -8.21
CA VAL A 159 9.45 8.14 -7.23
C VAL A 159 9.57 7.55 -5.83
N MET A 160 9.80 8.37 -4.81
CA MET A 160 10.00 7.94 -3.41
C MET A 160 11.25 7.08 -3.16
N ILE A 161 12.29 7.25 -3.99
CA ILE A 161 13.62 6.65 -3.76
C ILE A 161 14.45 7.63 -2.92
N VAL A 162 15.23 7.10 -1.97
CA VAL A 162 16.10 7.89 -1.07
C VAL A 162 17.53 7.36 -1.16
N GLY A 163 18.53 8.25 -1.10
CA GLY A 163 19.94 7.87 -0.90
C GLY A 163 20.67 7.27 -2.12
N GLU A 164 20.04 7.23 -3.30
CA GLU A 164 20.65 6.72 -4.54
C GLU A 164 20.66 7.80 -5.63
N ALA A 165 21.44 7.61 -6.70
CA ALA A 165 21.51 8.55 -7.82
C ALA A 165 20.14 8.84 -8.49
N GLU A 166 19.21 7.89 -8.44
CA GLU A 166 17.84 8.05 -8.94
C GLU A 166 16.94 8.90 -8.01
N SER A 167 17.43 9.26 -6.81
CA SER A 167 16.67 10.05 -5.84
C SER A 167 16.45 11.47 -6.33
N LYS A 168 15.21 11.92 -6.29
CA LYS A 168 14.81 13.31 -6.62
C LYS A 168 14.34 14.04 -5.37
N SER A 169 14.17 15.36 -5.46
CA SER A 169 13.68 16.10 -4.31
C SER A 169 12.25 15.69 -3.93
N LEU A 170 11.91 15.78 -2.64
CA LEU A 170 10.55 15.42 -2.16
C LEU A 170 9.46 16.16 -2.93
N ILE A 171 9.65 17.44 -3.25
CA ILE A 171 8.68 18.25 -4.02
C ILE A 171 8.52 17.72 -5.47
N SER A 172 9.62 17.30 -6.10
CA SER A 172 9.58 16.68 -7.43
C SER A 172 8.83 15.35 -7.44
N ASP A 173 8.95 14.58 -6.36
CA ASP A 173 8.20 13.33 -6.20
C ASP A 173 6.71 13.62 -5.98
N ILE A 174 6.37 14.61 -5.15
CA ILE A 174 4.97 15.01 -4.88
C ILE A 174 4.24 15.42 -6.15
N SER A 175 4.87 16.18 -7.04
CA SER A 175 4.21 16.60 -8.28
C SER A 175 3.88 15.44 -9.22
N LYS A 176 4.60 14.32 -9.11
CA LYS A 176 4.36 13.10 -9.90
C LYS A 176 3.41 12.12 -9.24
N LEU A 177 3.23 12.21 -7.92
CA LEU A 177 2.36 11.30 -7.17
C LEU A 177 0.93 11.21 -7.73
N PRO A 178 0.24 12.30 -8.12
CA PRO A 178 -1.10 12.19 -8.69
C PRO A 178 -1.16 11.27 -9.92
N LEU A 179 -0.17 11.39 -10.82
CA LEU A 179 -0.07 10.56 -12.02
C LEU A 179 0.28 9.10 -11.67
N VAL A 180 1.18 8.89 -10.70
CA VAL A 180 1.55 7.54 -10.23
C VAL A 180 0.35 6.86 -9.55
N ILE A 181 -0.42 7.58 -8.74
CA ILE A 181 -1.66 7.08 -8.13
C ILE A 181 -2.66 6.69 -9.23
N PHE A 182 -2.84 7.55 -10.24
CA PHE A 182 -3.71 7.22 -11.37
C PHE A 182 -3.27 5.94 -12.08
N HIS A 183 -1.98 5.80 -12.40
CA HIS A 183 -1.45 4.58 -13.00
C HIS A 183 -1.60 3.36 -12.09
N PHE A 184 -1.49 3.51 -10.77
CA PHE A 184 -1.67 2.42 -9.81
C PHE A 184 -3.11 1.93 -9.80
N VAL A 185 -4.07 2.84 -9.75
CA VAL A 185 -5.51 2.51 -9.78
C VAL A 185 -5.91 1.95 -11.15
N ALA A 186 -5.39 2.49 -12.24
CA ALA A 186 -5.67 2.03 -13.59
C ALA A 186 -4.98 0.70 -13.95
N PHE A 187 -4.01 0.23 -13.15
CA PHE A 187 -3.25 -0.98 -13.43
C PHE A 187 -4.13 -2.23 -13.53
N ILE A 188 -4.96 -2.49 -12.51
CA ILE A 188 -5.82 -3.70 -12.49
C ILE A 188 -6.85 -3.69 -13.63
N PRO A 189 -7.60 -2.61 -13.87
CA PRO A 189 -8.53 -2.55 -15.00
C PRO A 189 -7.83 -2.74 -16.37
N ASN A 190 -6.66 -2.13 -16.56
CA ASN A 190 -5.91 -2.25 -17.81
C ASN A 190 -5.40 -3.68 -18.04
N GLU A 191 -4.89 -4.34 -16.99
CA GLU A 191 -4.42 -5.72 -17.08
C GLU A 191 -5.58 -6.67 -17.37
N VAL A 192 -6.73 -6.50 -16.70
CA VAL A 192 -7.93 -7.31 -16.96
C VAL A 192 -8.43 -7.08 -18.40
N SER A 193 -8.49 -5.84 -18.87
CA SER A 193 -8.86 -5.53 -20.25
C SER A 193 -7.90 -6.18 -21.25
N TYR A 194 -6.59 -6.11 -20.98
CA TYR A 194 -5.57 -6.78 -21.79
C TYR A 194 -5.75 -8.32 -21.80
N MET A 195 -5.99 -8.93 -20.64
CA MET A 195 -6.26 -10.36 -20.49
C MET A 195 -7.49 -10.83 -21.29
N LEU A 196 -8.57 -10.05 -21.25
CA LEU A 196 -9.78 -10.36 -22.02
C LEU A 196 -9.50 -10.35 -23.53
N ARG A 197 -8.71 -9.40 -24.03
CA ARG A 197 -8.37 -9.29 -25.46
C ARG A 197 -7.47 -10.41 -25.96
N ARG A 198 -6.56 -10.92 -25.12
CA ARG A 198 -5.70 -12.08 -25.46
C ARG A 198 -6.38 -13.45 -25.25
N GLY A 199 -7.67 -13.47 -24.91
CA GLY A 199 -8.43 -14.70 -24.67
C GLY A 199 -8.17 -15.37 -23.33
N ALA A 200 -7.51 -14.71 -22.38
CA ALA A 200 -7.21 -15.24 -21.05
C ALA A 200 -8.40 -15.04 -20.08
N TYR A 201 -9.58 -15.52 -20.46
CA TYR A 201 -10.83 -15.28 -19.73
C TYR A 201 -10.83 -15.81 -18.30
N LEU A 202 -10.25 -16.99 -18.07
CA LEU A 202 -10.15 -17.57 -16.73
C LEU A 202 -9.30 -16.68 -15.81
N GLY A 203 -8.19 -16.16 -16.32
CA GLY A 203 -7.32 -15.24 -15.56
C GLY A 203 -8.03 -13.92 -15.22
N ALA A 204 -8.75 -13.35 -16.19
CA ALA A 204 -9.56 -12.15 -15.97
C ALA A 204 -10.64 -12.38 -14.88
N LEU A 205 -11.34 -13.52 -14.93
CA LEU A 205 -12.36 -13.88 -13.95
C LEU A 205 -11.77 -14.06 -12.54
N LEU A 206 -10.61 -14.72 -12.43
CA LEU A 206 -9.91 -14.89 -11.15
C LEU A 206 -9.47 -13.54 -10.55
N ILE A 207 -9.00 -12.59 -11.37
CA ILE A 207 -8.63 -11.25 -10.88
C ILE A 207 -9.87 -10.49 -10.40
N ILE A 208 -10.99 -10.54 -11.14
CA ILE A 208 -12.24 -9.87 -10.73
C ILE A 208 -12.75 -10.46 -9.42
N ALA A 209 -12.80 -11.80 -9.31
CA ALA A 209 -13.21 -12.48 -8.08
C ALA A 209 -12.28 -12.15 -6.90
N GLY A 210 -10.97 -12.20 -7.13
CA GLY A 210 -9.96 -11.85 -6.12
C GLY A 210 -10.09 -10.39 -5.66
N PHE A 211 -10.35 -9.45 -6.58
CA PHE A 211 -10.61 -8.05 -6.26
C PHE A 211 -11.90 -7.89 -5.44
N GLY A 212 -12.96 -8.65 -5.76
CA GLY A 212 -14.19 -8.67 -4.98
C GLY A 212 -13.96 -9.13 -3.54
N ILE A 213 -13.23 -10.24 -3.34
CA ILE A 213 -12.86 -10.73 -2.00
C ILE A 213 -12.02 -9.68 -1.26
N PHE A 214 -11.03 -9.09 -1.92
CA PHE A 214 -10.17 -8.07 -1.34
C PHE A 214 -10.97 -6.82 -0.93
N SER A 215 -11.85 -6.32 -1.80
CA SER A 215 -12.73 -5.18 -1.52
C SER A 215 -13.66 -5.47 -0.34
N GLN A 216 -14.24 -6.67 -0.28
CA GLN A 216 -15.07 -7.10 0.84
C GLN A 216 -14.30 -7.05 2.17
N LEU A 217 -13.11 -7.63 2.21
CA LEU A 217 -12.27 -7.66 3.42
C LEU A 217 -11.81 -6.25 3.82
N LEU A 218 -11.41 -5.43 2.85
CA LEU A 218 -10.94 -4.06 3.09
C LEU A 218 -12.04 -3.18 3.68
N VAL A 219 -13.22 -3.15 3.05
CA VAL A 219 -14.32 -2.30 3.50
C VAL A 219 -14.91 -2.82 4.80
N TRP A 220 -15.01 -4.14 4.97
CA TRP A 220 -15.39 -4.71 6.26
C TRP A 220 -14.41 -4.31 7.36
N ALA A 221 -13.10 -4.39 7.10
CA ALA A 221 -12.09 -3.96 8.07
C ALA A 221 -12.28 -2.49 8.45
N ILE A 222 -12.49 -1.60 7.48
CA ILE A 222 -12.63 -0.15 7.73
C ILE A 222 -13.95 0.19 8.46
N THR A 223 -15.06 -0.38 8.02
CA THR A 223 -16.41 0.00 8.49
C THR A 223 -16.87 -0.80 9.71
N ASN A 224 -16.19 -1.91 10.02
CA ASN A 224 -16.62 -2.94 10.97
C ASN A 224 -18.03 -3.49 10.67
N LYS A 225 -18.50 -3.34 9.42
CA LYS A 225 -19.81 -3.82 8.95
C LYS A 225 -19.61 -4.84 7.83
N PRO A 226 -20.13 -6.07 7.97
CA PRO A 226 -20.00 -7.09 6.94
C PRO A 226 -20.80 -6.76 5.66
N PHE A 227 -21.85 -5.94 5.77
CA PHE A 227 -22.70 -5.53 4.66
C PHE A 227 -23.19 -4.09 4.86
N TRP A 228 -23.56 -3.43 3.76
CA TRP A 228 -24.23 -2.13 3.77
C TRP A 228 -25.74 -2.28 3.55
N THR A 229 -26.50 -1.28 3.99
CA THR A 229 -27.96 -1.21 3.82
C THR A 229 -28.34 -0.05 2.90
N TYR A 230 -29.25 -0.30 1.97
CA TYR A 230 -29.74 0.70 1.04
C TYR A 230 -30.83 1.56 1.70
N GLY A 231 -31.11 2.73 1.11
CA GLY A 231 -32.00 3.76 1.69
C GLY A 231 -33.24 3.20 2.40
N GLY A 232 -33.40 3.55 3.67
CA GLY A 232 -34.44 3.01 4.55
C GLY A 232 -34.08 1.69 5.25
N GLY A 233 -32.80 1.29 5.28
CA GLY A 233 -32.34 0.07 5.97
C GLY A 233 -32.62 -1.22 5.20
N LYS A 234 -32.96 -1.13 3.91
CA LYS A 234 -33.29 -2.29 3.09
C LYS A 234 -32.03 -3.05 2.71
N GLU A 235 -32.03 -4.35 3.00
CA GLU A 235 -31.01 -5.27 2.50
C GLU A 235 -31.46 -5.84 1.15
N ILE A 236 -30.69 -5.55 0.10
CA ILE A 236 -30.88 -6.16 -1.22
C ILE A 236 -30.01 -7.40 -1.28
N ALA A 237 -30.59 -8.55 -1.67
CA ALA A 237 -29.85 -9.79 -1.81
C ALA A 237 -28.68 -9.62 -2.80
N PHE A 238 -27.52 -10.19 -2.46
CA PHE A 238 -26.25 -10.11 -3.21
C PHE A 238 -25.60 -8.72 -3.30
N VAL A 239 -26.34 -7.64 -3.52
CA VAL A 239 -25.76 -6.28 -3.68
C VAL A 239 -25.42 -5.62 -2.32
N LYS A 240 -25.80 -6.23 -1.19
CA LYS A 240 -25.42 -5.73 0.15
C LYS A 240 -23.94 -5.91 0.50
N TYR A 241 -23.21 -6.74 -0.27
CA TYR A 241 -21.81 -7.04 -0.03
C TYR A 241 -20.91 -6.02 -0.73
N TRP A 242 -20.02 -5.39 0.04
CA TRP A 242 -19.01 -4.45 -0.45
C TRP A 242 -18.11 -5.02 -1.55
N GLY A 243 -17.89 -6.34 -1.55
CA GLY A 243 -17.15 -7.03 -2.61
C GLY A 243 -17.86 -6.98 -3.96
N VAL A 244 -19.20 -7.00 -3.96
CA VAL A 244 -20.00 -6.91 -5.19
C VAL A 244 -19.90 -5.52 -5.78
N ASP A 245 -19.99 -4.47 -4.97
CA ASP A 245 -19.76 -3.09 -5.41
C ASP A 245 -18.35 -2.92 -5.98
N GLY A 246 -17.35 -3.49 -5.31
CA GLY A 246 -15.97 -3.50 -5.80
C GLY A 246 -15.83 -4.16 -7.18
N MET A 247 -16.47 -5.31 -7.40
CA MET A 247 -16.48 -5.98 -8.70
C MET A 247 -17.19 -5.14 -9.76
N ILE A 248 -18.34 -4.52 -9.44
CA ILE A 248 -19.08 -3.66 -10.37
C ILE A 248 -18.20 -2.48 -10.81
N LEU A 249 -17.57 -1.78 -9.84
CA LEU A 249 -16.67 -0.67 -10.13
C LEU A 249 -15.48 -1.10 -11.00
N LEU A 250 -14.89 -2.28 -10.71
CA LEU A 250 -13.81 -2.83 -11.52
C LEU A 250 -14.28 -3.12 -12.95
N VAL A 251 -15.44 -3.75 -13.13
CA VAL A 251 -16.00 -4.05 -14.46
C VAL A 251 -16.24 -2.76 -15.24
N LEU A 252 -16.82 -1.73 -14.62
CA LEU A 252 -16.99 -0.42 -15.25
C LEU A 252 -15.64 0.18 -15.68
N ALA A 253 -14.62 0.11 -14.83
CA ALA A 253 -13.27 0.58 -15.17
C ALA A 253 -12.63 -0.22 -16.31
N VAL A 254 -12.86 -1.54 -16.37
CA VAL A 254 -12.40 -2.41 -17.47
C VAL A 254 -13.08 -2.05 -18.79
N ILE A 255 -14.38 -1.74 -18.75
CA ILE A 255 -15.12 -1.27 -19.93
C ILE A 255 -14.52 0.06 -20.41
N THR A 256 -14.32 1.03 -19.51
CA THR A 256 -13.70 2.32 -19.86
C THR A 256 -12.31 2.14 -20.45
N SER A 257 -11.47 1.30 -19.85
CA SER A 257 -10.13 0.97 -20.37
C SER A 257 -10.19 0.36 -21.78
N SER A 258 -11.19 -0.49 -22.04
CA SER A 258 -11.43 -1.08 -23.35
C SER A 258 -11.83 -0.05 -24.40
N VAL A 259 -12.73 0.88 -24.05
CA VAL A 259 -13.15 1.98 -24.93
C VAL A 259 -11.99 2.91 -25.28
N VAL A 260 -11.19 3.31 -24.27
CA VAL A 260 -10.03 4.20 -24.47
C VAL A 260 -9.03 3.58 -25.44
N PHE A 261 -8.77 2.27 -25.31
CA PHE A 261 -7.86 1.59 -26.21
C PHE A 261 -8.35 1.54 -27.66
N GLU A 262 -9.62 1.20 -27.89
CA GLU A 262 -10.17 1.16 -29.25
C GLU A 262 -10.18 2.56 -29.88
N ALA A 263 -10.47 3.60 -29.10
CA ALA A 263 -10.35 4.99 -29.56
C ALA A 263 -8.92 5.37 -29.97
N GLN A 264 -7.90 4.91 -29.22
CA GLN A 264 -6.49 5.13 -29.57
C GLN A 264 -6.08 4.33 -30.81
N ARG A 265 -6.58 3.10 -30.97
CA ARG A 265 -6.33 2.25 -32.14
C ARG A 265 -6.94 2.85 -33.41
N GLY A 266 -8.14 3.44 -33.32
CA GLY A 266 -8.78 4.15 -34.42
C GLY A 266 -7.94 5.32 -34.93
N LYS A 267 -7.44 6.18 -34.02
CA LYS A 267 -6.55 7.31 -34.38
C LYS A 267 -5.26 6.87 -35.07
N HIS A 268 -4.67 5.75 -34.66
CA HIS A 268 -3.46 5.22 -35.29
C HIS A 268 -3.69 4.71 -36.72
N LYS A 269 -4.91 4.29 -37.07
CA LYS A 269 -5.26 3.86 -38.43
C LYS A 269 -5.58 5.02 -39.36
N GLU A 270 -6.02 6.16 -38.84
CA GLU A 270 -6.30 7.38 -39.65
C GLU A 270 -5.03 8.16 -40.04
N HIS A 271 -3.89 7.85 -39.42
CA HIS A 271 -2.59 8.48 -39.69
C HIS A 271 -1.61 7.58 -40.45
N GLN A 272 -2.08 6.45 -40.99
CA GLN A 272 -1.35 5.58 -41.93
C GLN A 272 -1.99 5.69 -43.32
#